data_AF-A0A1F9UGB3-F1
#
_entry.id   AF-A0A1F9UGB3-F1
#
_cell.length_a   1.000
_cell.length_b   1.000
_cell.length_c   1.000
_cell.angle_alpha   90.00
_cell.angle_beta   90.00
_cell.angle_gamma   90.00
#
_symmetry.space_group_name_H-M   'P 1'
#
loop_
_entity.id
_entity.type
_entity.pdbx_description
1 polymer ?
#
loop_
_entity_poly.entity_id
_entity_poly.type
_entity_poly.pdbx_seq_one_letter_code
_entity_poly.pdbx_strand_id
1 'polypeptide(L)'
;MGSKETILKLLKSRVGREVTRAEIIKAARVSEWPRRVRDLRQEGWPIERTPKGYRLLALERRTDLRLDTLAISQKLRYKIIQAANGTCQSCGAKVSEGARLVVDHKTPRAWGGKTEEGNLWAICSVCNQGKRDFFSDQNAHIMREVMAHESGKERILALFRACVGKKIDKAQLMLVARISEWARRVRELRDEGWNIVSFNEDRSLKPGEYVLKSDKKKG
;
A
#
# COMPACT_ATOMS: atom_id res chain seq x y z
N MET A 1 -31.01 -5.23 12.23
CA MET A 1 -29.90 -4.63 11.47
C MET A 1 -28.66 -5.46 11.77
N GLY A 2 -27.92 -5.92 10.76
CA GLY A 2 -26.71 -6.71 10.99
C GLY A 2 -25.58 -5.85 11.57
N SER A 3 -24.62 -6.49 12.24
CA SER A 3 -23.51 -5.78 12.88
C SER A 3 -22.68 -4.94 11.89
N LYS A 4 -22.57 -5.39 10.62
CA LYS A 4 -21.90 -4.65 9.55
C LYS A 4 -22.63 -3.33 9.24
N GLU A 5 -23.94 -3.39 9.05
CA GLU A 5 -24.78 -2.24 8.72
C GLU A 5 -24.82 -1.25 9.89
N THR A 6 -24.83 -1.74 11.13
CA THR A 6 -24.77 -0.90 12.33
C THR A 6 -23.44 -0.15 12.44
N ILE A 7 -22.31 -0.84 12.19
CA ILE A 7 -20.99 -0.21 12.18
C ILE A 7 -20.90 0.84 11.07
N LEU A 8 -21.39 0.52 9.87
CA LEU A 8 -21.40 1.46 8.76
C LEU A 8 -22.26 2.70 9.06
N LYS A 9 -23.45 2.51 9.66
CA LYS A 9 -24.32 3.62 10.06
C LYS A 9 -23.62 4.54 11.07
N LEU A 10 -22.93 3.97 12.06
CA LEU A 10 -22.16 4.72 13.04
C LEU A 10 -21.04 5.55 12.37
N LEU A 11 -20.25 4.92 11.50
CA LEU A 11 -19.19 5.59 10.76
C LEU A 11 -19.72 6.72 9.85
N LYS A 12 -20.82 6.49 9.13
CA LYS A 12 -21.48 7.49 8.28
C LYS A 12 -21.99 8.70 9.06
N SER A 13 -22.44 8.51 10.30
CA SER A 13 -22.90 9.63 11.14
C SER A 13 -21.78 10.58 11.58
N ARG A 14 -20.51 10.21 11.36
CA ARG A 14 -19.33 10.94 11.84
C ARG A 14 -18.19 10.93 10.81
N VAL A 15 -18.51 11.17 9.54
CA VAL A 15 -17.50 11.23 8.47
C VAL A 15 -16.39 12.23 8.83
N GLY A 16 -15.13 11.84 8.59
CA GLY A 16 -13.94 12.62 8.94
C GLY A 16 -13.56 12.58 10.42
N ARG A 17 -14.39 12.01 11.31
CA ARG A 17 -14.11 11.93 12.75
C ARG A 17 -13.82 10.50 13.20
N GLU A 18 -13.00 10.37 14.23
CA GLU A 18 -12.67 9.07 14.83
C GLU A 18 -13.90 8.48 15.52
N VAL A 19 -14.17 7.20 15.24
CA VAL A 19 -15.07 6.33 15.98
C VAL A 19 -14.21 5.30 16.70
N THR A 20 -14.27 5.29 18.02
CA THR A 20 -13.41 4.45 18.87
C THR A 20 -13.81 2.97 18.81
N ARG A 21 -12.86 2.09 19.16
CA ARG A 21 -13.14 0.64 19.28
C ARG A 21 -14.25 0.36 20.29
N ALA A 22 -14.29 1.08 21.41
CA ALA A 22 -15.33 0.94 22.43
C ALA A 22 -16.72 1.29 21.89
N GLU A 23 -16.84 2.36 21.11
CA GLU A 23 -18.11 2.73 20.47
C GLU A 23 -18.56 1.68 19.43
N ILE A 24 -17.63 1.15 18.65
CA ILE A 24 -17.90 0.08 17.68
C ILE A 24 -18.38 -1.19 18.40
N ILE A 25 -17.70 -1.60 19.48
CA ILE A 25 -18.10 -2.76 20.30
C ILE A 25 -19.52 -2.56 20.84
N LYS A 26 -19.79 -1.39 21.43
CA LYS A 26 -21.10 -1.05 22.00
C LYS A 26 -22.21 -1.05 20.96
N ALA A 27 -21.93 -0.56 19.75
CA ALA A 27 -22.91 -0.50 18.67
C ALA A 27 -23.13 -1.87 18.01
N ALA A 28 -22.04 -2.59 17.70
CA ALA A 28 -22.11 -3.85 16.97
C ALA A 28 -22.63 -5.02 17.84
N ARG A 29 -22.40 -4.96 19.16
CA ARG A 29 -22.79 -5.99 20.14
C ARG A 29 -22.34 -7.41 19.78
N VAL A 30 -21.23 -7.51 19.04
CA VAL A 30 -20.60 -8.78 18.63
C VAL A 30 -19.09 -8.67 18.72
N SER A 31 -18.41 -9.78 19.04
CA SER A 31 -16.94 -9.87 19.06
C SER A 31 -16.32 -9.76 17.66
N GLU A 32 -17.04 -10.20 16.62
CA GLU A 32 -16.60 -10.23 15.21
C GLU A 32 -16.52 -8.85 14.52
N TRP A 33 -16.75 -7.76 15.25
CA TRP A 33 -16.72 -6.39 14.69
C TRP A 33 -15.44 -6.06 13.89
N PRO A 34 -14.22 -6.54 14.24
CA PRO A 34 -13.01 -6.22 13.46
C PRO A 34 -13.09 -6.80 12.04
N ARG A 35 -13.71 -7.97 11.90
CA ARG A 35 -13.95 -8.61 10.60
C ARG A 35 -14.95 -7.80 9.78
N ARG A 36 -16.02 -7.30 10.40
CA ARG A 36 -17.02 -6.45 9.72
C ARG A 36 -16.42 -5.15 9.18
N VAL A 37 -15.51 -4.51 9.91
CA VAL A 37 -14.78 -3.33 9.41
C VAL A 37 -13.89 -3.70 8.21
N ARG A 38 -13.26 -4.87 8.23
CA ARG A 38 -12.47 -5.39 7.09
C ARG A 38 -13.35 -5.62 5.87
N ASP A 39 -14.52 -6.22 6.05
CA ASP A 39 -15.48 -6.47 4.97
C ASP A 39 -15.93 -5.15 4.33
N LEU A 40 -16.25 -4.13 5.13
CA LEU A 40 -16.60 -2.79 4.62
C LEU A 40 -15.46 -2.18 3.76
N ARG A 41 -14.20 -2.33 4.19
CA ARG A 41 -13.05 -1.88 3.39
C ARG A 41 -12.87 -2.65 2.09
N GLN A 42 -13.23 -3.93 2.05
CA GLN A 42 -13.23 -4.75 0.84
C GLN A 42 -14.35 -4.35 -0.12
N GLU A 43 -15.49 -3.91 0.41
CA GLU A 43 -16.61 -3.37 -0.36
C GLU A 43 -16.35 -1.96 -0.95
N GLY A 44 -15.20 -1.36 -0.65
CA GLY A 44 -14.79 -0.06 -1.19
C GLY A 44 -15.12 1.13 -0.29
N TRP A 45 -15.51 0.92 0.98
CA TRP A 45 -15.65 2.02 1.93
C TRP A 45 -14.27 2.56 2.34
N PRO A 46 -14.01 3.88 2.23
CA PRO A 46 -12.73 4.47 2.57
C PRO A 46 -12.60 4.66 4.09
N ILE A 47 -12.27 3.56 4.77
CA ILE A 47 -12.13 3.50 6.23
C ILE A 47 -10.65 3.33 6.60
N GLU A 48 -10.08 4.31 7.28
CA GLU A 48 -8.74 4.23 7.85
C GLU A 48 -8.75 3.77 9.31
N ARG A 49 -7.63 3.21 9.75
CA ARG A 49 -7.37 2.92 11.17
C ARG A 49 -6.77 4.16 11.81
N THR A 50 -7.24 4.49 12.99
CA THR A 50 -6.70 5.56 13.84
C THR A 50 -6.10 4.96 15.12
N PRO A 51 -5.39 5.75 15.96
CA PRO A 51 -4.87 5.26 17.22
C PRO A 51 -5.94 4.59 18.09
N LYS A 52 -7.13 5.20 18.25
CA LYS A 52 -8.19 4.68 19.14
C LYS A 52 -9.31 3.94 18.42
N GLY A 53 -9.34 3.92 17.09
CA GLY A 53 -10.39 3.25 16.34
C GLY A 53 -10.27 3.37 14.83
N TYR A 54 -11.32 3.92 14.21
CA TYR A 54 -11.47 4.00 12.76
C TYR A 54 -12.12 5.32 12.36
N ARG A 55 -11.88 5.76 11.13
CA ARG A 55 -12.49 6.94 10.55
C ARG A 55 -12.96 6.63 9.13
N LEU A 56 -14.19 7.00 8.81
CA LEU A 56 -14.69 7.00 7.44
C LEU A 56 -14.33 8.33 6.79
N LEU A 57 -13.66 8.29 5.64
CA LEU A 57 -13.15 9.49 4.98
C LEU A 57 -14.17 10.15 4.04
N ALA A 58 -15.09 9.37 3.45
CA ALA A 58 -16.13 9.87 2.54
C ALA A 58 -17.41 9.03 2.63
N LEU A 59 -18.54 9.62 2.23
CA LEU A 59 -19.87 8.97 2.23
C LEU A 59 -20.11 8.04 1.04
N GLU A 60 -19.20 8.04 0.08
CA GLU A 60 -19.31 7.26 -1.15
C GLU A 60 -18.34 6.08 -1.14
N ARG A 61 -18.79 4.96 -1.73
CA ARG A 61 -17.90 3.84 -2.02
C ARG A 61 -17.01 4.21 -3.20
N ARG A 62 -15.77 3.78 -3.14
CA ARG A 62 -14.76 4.00 -4.17
C ARG A 62 -14.44 2.66 -4.82
N THR A 63 -14.97 2.44 -6.02
CA THR A 63 -14.79 1.18 -6.78
C THR A 63 -13.33 0.97 -7.16
N ASP A 64 -12.60 2.06 -7.41
CA ASP A 64 -11.16 2.11 -7.61
C ASP A 64 -10.34 1.63 -6.41
N LEU A 65 -10.93 1.60 -5.20
CA LEU A 65 -10.29 1.10 -3.98
C LEU A 65 -10.73 -0.32 -3.60
N ARG A 66 -11.56 -0.98 -4.42
CA ARG A 66 -12.00 -2.36 -4.20
C ARG A 66 -10.80 -3.31 -4.30
N LEU A 67 -10.67 -4.17 -3.31
CA LEU A 67 -9.58 -5.13 -3.26
C LEU A 67 -9.85 -6.29 -4.22
N ASP A 68 -8.81 -6.72 -4.91
CA ASP A 68 -8.85 -7.98 -5.63
C ASP A 68 -8.87 -9.16 -4.64
N THR A 69 -9.92 -9.98 -4.74
CA THR A 69 -10.13 -11.17 -3.91
C THR A 69 -9.86 -12.46 -4.66
N LEU A 70 -9.43 -12.38 -5.93
CA LEU A 70 -9.17 -13.54 -6.75
C LEU A 70 -7.99 -14.35 -6.20
N ALA A 71 -8.17 -15.67 -6.14
CA ALA A 71 -7.06 -16.58 -5.89
C ALA A 71 -6.16 -16.64 -7.13
N ILE A 72 -4.84 -16.78 -6.91
CA ILE A 72 -3.91 -17.05 -8.00
C ILE A 72 -4.21 -18.48 -8.51
N SER A 73 -4.78 -18.58 -9.70
CA SER A 73 -5.10 -19.87 -10.33
C SER A 73 -3.84 -20.69 -10.56
N GLN A 74 -3.97 -22.02 -10.62
CA GLN A 74 -2.84 -22.91 -10.86
C GLN A 74 -2.19 -22.66 -12.22
N LYS A 75 -2.99 -22.33 -13.26
CA LYS A 75 -2.49 -21.94 -14.58
C LYS A 75 -1.63 -20.67 -14.52
N LEU A 76 -2.11 -19.62 -13.84
CA LEU A 76 -1.36 -18.38 -13.70
C LEU A 76 -0.10 -18.58 -12.86
N ARG A 77 -0.19 -19.34 -11.75
CA ARG A 77 0.97 -19.70 -10.92
C ARG A 77 2.04 -20.42 -11.73
N TYR A 78 1.66 -21.43 -12.52
CA TYR A 78 2.58 -22.16 -13.39
C TYR A 78 3.26 -21.22 -14.39
N LYS A 79 2.49 -20.35 -15.06
CA LYS A 79 3.03 -19.36 -16.02
C LYS A 79 4.12 -18.48 -15.41
N ILE A 80 3.87 -17.92 -14.22
CA ILE A 80 4.81 -17.02 -13.54
C ILE A 80 6.08 -17.77 -13.09
N ILE A 81 5.96 -19.00 -12.59
CA ILE A 81 7.12 -19.81 -12.21
C ILE A 81 7.98 -20.18 -13.43
N GLN A 82 7.36 -20.56 -14.55
CA GLN A 82 8.08 -20.89 -15.79
C GLN A 82 8.84 -19.68 -16.33
N ALA A 83 8.21 -18.50 -16.38
CA ALA A 83 8.86 -17.27 -16.85
C ALA A 83 10.08 -16.84 -16.02
N ALA A 84 10.22 -17.35 -14.80
CA ALA A 84 11.34 -17.04 -13.91
C ALA A 84 12.57 -17.94 -14.14
N ASN A 85 12.48 -18.99 -14.96
CA ASN A 85 13.58 -19.88 -15.30
C ASN A 85 14.38 -20.36 -14.07
N GLY A 86 13.67 -20.78 -13.02
CA GLY A 86 14.29 -21.26 -11.78
C GLY A 86 15.08 -20.22 -11.00
N THR A 87 14.89 -18.92 -11.28
CA THR A 87 15.64 -17.82 -10.68
C THR A 87 14.72 -16.85 -9.95
N CYS A 88 15.08 -16.45 -8.73
CA CYS A 88 14.37 -15.42 -7.99
C CYS A 88 14.43 -14.08 -8.73
N GLN A 89 13.28 -13.54 -9.11
CA GLN A 89 13.20 -12.28 -9.86
C GLN A 89 13.53 -11.03 -9.02
N SER A 90 13.78 -11.19 -7.71
CA SER A 90 14.19 -10.10 -6.82
C SER A 90 15.69 -10.11 -6.51
N CYS A 91 16.28 -11.28 -6.23
CA CYS A 91 17.68 -11.37 -5.77
C CYS A 91 18.59 -12.25 -6.64
N GLY A 92 18.06 -12.95 -7.64
CA GLY A 92 18.84 -13.82 -8.52
C GLY A 92 19.17 -15.21 -7.96
N ALA A 93 18.78 -15.55 -6.72
CA ALA A 93 19.00 -16.89 -6.16
C ALA A 93 18.33 -17.98 -7.01
N LYS A 94 19.03 -19.11 -7.23
CA LYS A 94 18.60 -20.17 -8.15
C LYS A 94 18.05 -21.40 -7.42
N VAL A 95 17.06 -22.05 -8.02
CA VAL A 95 16.51 -23.34 -7.53
C VAL A 95 17.59 -24.42 -7.50
N SER A 96 18.51 -24.43 -8.48
CA SER A 96 19.66 -25.35 -8.53
C SER A 96 20.60 -25.22 -7.33
N GLU A 97 20.57 -24.07 -6.65
CA GLU A 97 21.37 -23.76 -5.46
C GLU A 97 20.52 -23.86 -4.17
N GLY A 98 19.32 -24.46 -4.26
CA GLY A 98 18.44 -24.71 -3.11
C GLY A 98 17.38 -23.64 -2.86
N ALA A 99 17.24 -22.61 -3.70
CA ALA A 99 16.21 -21.59 -3.51
C ALA A 99 14.80 -22.16 -3.74
N ARG A 100 13.89 -21.94 -2.80
CA ARG A 100 12.46 -22.27 -2.97
C ARG A 100 11.69 -21.06 -3.50
N LEU A 101 11.25 -21.12 -4.76
CA LEU A 101 10.45 -20.07 -5.36
C LEU A 101 8.97 -20.15 -4.95
N VAL A 102 8.36 -18.98 -4.79
CA VAL A 102 6.93 -18.78 -4.57
C VAL A 102 6.43 -17.66 -5.50
N VAL A 103 5.14 -17.69 -5.84
CA VAL A 103 4.50 -16.61 -6.58
C VAL A 103 3.90 -15.61 -5.60
N ASP A 104 4.30 -14.35 -5.73
CA ASP A 104 3.83 -13.23 -4.92
C ASP A 104 3.31 -12.08 -5.80
N HIS A 105 2.67 -11.08 -5.19
CA HIS A 105 2.26 -9.85 -5.88
C HIS A 105 3.32 -8.78 -5.72
N LYS A 106 3.85 -8.20 -6.82
CA LYS A 106 4.77 -7.05 -6.80
C LYS A 106 4.19 -5.92 -5.95
N THR A 107 3.01 -5.41 -6.32
CA THR A 107 2.19 -4.52 -5.49
C THR A 107 1.30 -5.38 -4.59
N PRO A 108 1.37 -5.25 -3.25
CA PRO A 108 0.52 -6.02 -2.34
C PRO A 108 -0.97 -5.88 -2.67
N ARG A 109 -1.74 -6.98 -2.58
CA ARG A 109 -3.21 -6.94 -2.72
C ARG A 109 -3.84 -5.90 -1.82
N ALA A 110 -3.38 -5.79 -0.57
CA ALA A 110 -3.88 -4.82 0.40
C ALA A 110 -3.75 -3.35 -0.07
N TRP A 111 -2.86 -3.07 -1.02
CA TRP A 111 -2.63 -1.75 -1.62
C TRP A 111 -3.32 -1.59 -2.98
N GLY A 112 -4.19 -2.52 -3.37
CA GLY A 112 -4.90 -2.50 -4.65
C GLY A 112 -4.21 -3.26 -5.78
N GLY A 113 -3.12 -3.99 -5.49
CA GLY A 113 -2.47 -4.84 -6.48
C GLY A 113 -3.38 -5.98 -6.97
N LYS A 114 -3.58 -6.07 -8.29
CA LYS A 114 -4.42 -7.09 -8.93
C LYS A 114 -3.70 -8.43 -9.08
N THR A 115 -4.45 -9.54 -9.11
CA THR A 115 -3.97 -10.88 -9.44
C THR A 115 -3.93 -11.06 -10.95
N GLU A 116 -2.91 -10.45 -11.54
CA GLU A 116 -2.68 -10.45 -12.98
C GLU A 116 -1.17 -10.60 -13.25
N GLU A 117 -0.81 -11.09 -14.42
CA GLU A 117 0.57 -11.40 -14.77
C GLU A 117 1.54 -10.23 -14.57
N GLY A 118 1.15 -9.02 -14.95
CA GLY A 118 1.98 -7.82 -14.79
C GLY A 118 2.35 -7.50 -13.33
N ASN A 119 1.48 -7.87 -12.39
CA ASN A 119 1.66 -7.64 -10.96
C ASN A 119 2.12 -8.89 -10.20
N LEU A 120 2.29 -10.04 -10.85
CA LEU A 120 2.86 -11.24 -10.23
C LEU A 120 4.33 -11.41 -10.61
N TRP A 121 5.06 -12.09 -9.73
CA TRP A 121 6.46 -12.46 -9.93
C TRP A 121 6.81 -13.69 -9.09
N ALA A 122 7.84 -14.42 -9.52
CA ALA A 122 8.40 -15.54 -8.77
C ALA A 122 9.63 -15.07 -7.99
N ILE A 123 9.56 -15.19 -6.66
CA ILE A 123 10.65 -14.81 -5.75
C ILE A 123 10.93 -15.94 -4.77
N CYS A 124 12.15 -16.00 -4.22
CA CYS A 124 12.47 -17.01 -3.20
C CYS A 124 11.71 -16.74 -1.90
N SER A 125 11.52 -17.78 -1.09
CA SER A 125 10.85 -17.70 0.22
C SER A 125 11.44 -16.62 1.12
N VAL A 126 12.76 -16.44 1.10
CA VAL A 126 13.49 -15.40 1.85
C VAL A 126 13.09 -14.00 1.39
N CYS A 127 13.12 -13.73 0.08
CA CYS A 127 12.69 -12.42 -0.47
C CYS A 127 11.20 -12.17 -0.22
N ASN A 128 10.36 -13.19 -0.32
CA ASN A 128 8.93 -13.08 -0.04
C ASN A 128 8.67 -12.69 1.41
N GLN A 129 9.36 -13.33 2.36
CA GLN A 129 9.27 -12.98 3.77
C GLN A 129 9.80 -11.57 4.03
N GLY A 130 11.00 -11.25 3.54
CA GLY A 130 11.58 -9.92 3.69
C GLY A 130 10.69 -8.81 3.13
N LYS A 131 10.05 -9.03 1.98
CA LYS A 131 9.07 -8.11 1.41
C LYS A 131 7.86 -7.91 2.33
N ARG A 132 7.34 -8.98 2.95
CA ARG A 132 6.22 -8.87 3.89
C ARG A 132 6.61 -8.05 5.11
N ASP A 133 7.79 -8.30 5.66
CA ASP A 133 8.26 -7.63 6.87
C ASP A 133 8.53 -6.15 6.58
N PHE A 134 9.15 -5.84 5.45
CA PHE A 134 9.44 -4.48 5.01
C PHE A 134 8.18 -3.60 4.86
N PHE A 135 7.04 -4.19 4.50
CA PHE A 135 5.76 -3.46 4.34
C PHE A 135 4.79 -3.60 5.52
N SER A 136 5.20 -4.24 6.61
CA SER A 136 4.32 -4.57 7.74
C SER A 136 3.73 -3.34 8.45
N ASP A 137 4.50 -2.26 8.54
CA ASP A 137 4.09 -1.02 9.21
C ASP A 137 3.31 -0.03 8.32
N GLN A 138 3.13 -0.36 7.03
CA GLN A 138 2.49 0.55 6.09
C GLN A 138 0.97 0.54 6.24
N ASN A 139 0.38 1.74 6.27
CA ASN A 139 -1.08 1.87 6.29
C ASN A 139 -1.65 1.52 4.91
N ALA A 140 -2.17 0.30 4.78
CA ALA A 140 -2.77 -0.19 3.55
C ALA A 140 -3.90 0.70 3.01
N HIS A 141 -4.60 1.49 3.84
CA HIS A 141 -5.59 2.45 3.33
C HIS A 141 -4.93 3.53 2.49
N ILE A 142 -3.97 4.23 3.10
CA ILE A 142 -3.18 5.29 2.46
C ILE A 142 -2.52 4.75 1.19
N MET A 143 -1.92 3.57 1.27
CA MET A 143 -1.26 3.00 0.11
C MET A 143 -2.24 2.68 -1.03
N ARG A 144 -3.50 2.31 -0.75
CA ARG A 144 -4.51 2.17 -1.83
C ARG A 144 -4.79 3.50 -2.51
N GLU A 145 -4.93 4.58 -1.74
CA GLU A 145 -5.15 5.93 -2.28
C GLU A 145 -3.95 6.37 -3.12
N VAL A 146 -2.74 6.15 -2.61
CA VAL A 146 -1.50 6.38 -3.36
C VAL A 146 -1.50 5.59 -4.66
N MET A 147 -1.78 4.29 -4.63
CA MET A 147 -1.72 3.43 -5.83
C MET A 147 -2.86 3.67 -6.83
N ALA A 148 -3.92 4.39 -6.45
CA ALA A 148 -5.04 4.73 -7.31
C ALA A 148 -4.72 5.84 -8.33
N HIS A 149 -3.65 6.62 -8.14
CA HIS A 149 -3.22 7.61 -9.12
C HIS A 149 -2.65 6.94 -10.40
N GLU A 150 -2.88 7.57 -11.54
CA GLU A 150 -2.58 7.01 -12.86
C GLU A 150 -1.08 7.00 -13.18
N SER A 151 -0.38 8.09 -12.87
CA SER A 151 1.03 8.24 -13.23
C SER A 151 1.98 7.92 -12.07
N GLY A 152 3.19 7.45 -12.40
CA GLY A 152 4.22 7.22 -11.38
C GLY A 152 4.61 8.48 -10.61
N LYS A 153 4.56 9.66 -11.25
CA LYS A 153 4.83 10.95 -10.60
C LYS A 153 3.77 11.30 -9.55
N GLU A 154 2.50 11.16 -9.90
CA GLU A 154 1.39 11.43 -8.98
C GLU A 154 1.41 10.46 -7.79
N ARG A 155 1.67 9.17 -8.05
CA ARG A 155 1.82 8.17 -6.98
C ARG A 155 2.97 8.53 -6.03
N ILE A 156 4.13 8.93 -6.56
CA ILE A 156 5.27 9.39 -5.75
C ILE A 156 4.89 10.60 -4.91
N LEU A 157 4.23 11.61 -5.51
CA LEU A 157 3.80 12.80 -4.79
C LEU A 157 2.78 12.45 -3.70
N ALA A 158 1.78 11.63 -4.02
CA ALA A 158 0.76 11.19 -3.06
C ALA A 158 1.41 10.48 -1.85
N LEU A 159 2.42 9.63 -2.09
CA LEU A 159 3.18 8.98 -1.01
C LEU A 159 3.89 10.03 -0.13
N PHE A 160 4.61 10.97 -0.73
CA PHE A 160 5.29 12.03 0.02
C PHE A 160 4.32 12.85 0.88
N ARG A 161 3.16 13.23 0.32
CA ARG A 161 2.14 14.01 1.02
C ARG A 161 1.50 13.24 2.18
N ALA A 162 1.30 11.92 2.02
CA ALA A 162 0.79 11.07 3.09
C ALA A 162 1.83 10.80 4.20
N CYS A 163 3.11 11.06 3.92
CA CYS A 163 4.24 10.78 4.80
C CYS A 163 5.09 12.04 5.08
N VAL A 164 4.47 13.23 5.12
CA VAL A 164 5.17 14.49 5.43
C VAL A 164 5.97 14.36 6.73
N GLY A 165 7.24 14.77 6.69
CA GLY A 165 8.18 14.67 7.80
C GLY A 165 8.70 13.25 8.10
N LYS A 166 8.19 12.22 7.41
CA LYS A 166 8.64 10.83 7.57
C LYS A 166 9.61 10.45 6.46
N LYS A 167 10.52 9.53 6.78
CA LYS A 167 11.48 8.96 5.84
C LYS A 167 10.75 8.02 4.87
N ILE A 168 11.06 8.19 3.59
CA ILE A 168 10.67 7.28 2.51
C ILE A 168 11.96 6.82 1.83
N ASP A 169 12.13 5.51 1.69
CA ASP A 169 13.29 4.97 1.00
C ASP A 169 13.04 4.73 -0.50
N LYS A 170 14.15 4.49 -1.22
CA LYS A 170 14.18 4.15 -2.64
C LYS A 170 13.30 2.95 -2.98
N ALA A 171 13.23 1.92 -2.13
CA ALA A 171 12.47 0.70 -2.44
C ALA A 171 10.95 0.99 -2.42
N GLN A 172 10.49 1.82 -1.48
CA GLN A 172 9.11 2.31 -1.46
C GLN A 172 8.80 3.16 -2.70
N LEU A 173 9.70 4.07 -3.10
CA LEU A 173 9.51 4.89 -4.30
C LEU A 173 9.45 4.04 -5.57
N MET A 174 10.35 3.07 -5.73
CA MET A 174 10.35 2.15 -6.87
C MET A 174 9.05 1.36 -6.97
N LEU A 175 8.57 0.83 -5.84
CA LEU A 175 7.35 0.05 -5.79
C LEU A 175 6.13 0.89 -6.19
N VAL A 176 6.01 2.09 -5.62
CA VAL A 176 4.87 2.98 -5.84
C VAL A 176 4.89 3.57 -7.25
N ALA A 177 6.06 3.92 -7.78
CA ALA A 177 6.18 4.51 -9.11
C ALA A 177 5.76 3.54 -10.22
N ARG A 178 6.07 2.24 -10.07
CA ARG A 178 5.89 1.18 -11.09
C ARG A 178 6.59 1.51 -12.43
N ILE A 179 7.67 2.29 -12.38
CA ILE A 179 8.51 2.67 -13.51
C ILE A 179 9.98 2.68 -13.07
N SER A 180 10.91 2.43 -13.99
CA SER A 180 12.35 2.54 -13.74
C SER A 180 12.77 3.99 -13.44
N GLU A 181 12.13 4.95 -14.10
CA GLU A 181 12.47 6.39 -14.06
C GLU A 181 11.92 7.14 -12.83
N TRP A 182 11.74 6.46 -11.69
CA TRP A 182 11.22 7.08 -10.47
C TRP A 182 12.09 8.26 -9.98
N ALA A 183 13.42 8.14 -10.09
CA ALA A 183 14.35 9.18 -9.64
C ALA A 183 14.20 10.48 -10.44
N ARG A 184 13.89 10.36 -11.74
CA ARG A 184 13.56 11.50 -12.59
C ARG A 184 12.27 12.18 -12.13
N ARG A 185 11.23 11.41 -11.78
CA ARG A 185 9.97 11.97 -11.27
C ARG A 185 10.15 12.72 -9.95
N VAL A 186 11.03 12.24 -9.06
CA VAL A 186 11.37 12.96 -7.81
C VAL A 186 12.03 14.30 -8.12
N ARG A 187 12.95 14.36 -9.09
CA ARG A 187 13.58 15.63 -9.53
C ARG A 187 12.56 16.61 -10.08
N GLU A 188 11.67 16.16 -10.98
CA GLU A 188 10.60 17.00 -11.53
C GLU A 188 9.70 17.59 -10.43
N LEU A 189 9.36 16.81 -9.39
CA LEU A 189 8.60 17.33 -8.25
C LEU A 189 9.37 18.42 -7.48
N ARG A 190 10.70 18.28 -7.35
CA ARG A 190 11.54 19.32 -6.74
C ARG A 190 11.57 20.58 -7.60
N ASP A 191 11.70 20.44 -8.91
CA ASP A 191 11.68 21.55 -9.88
C ASP A 191 10.32 22.27 -9.86
N GLU A 192 9.24 21.53 -9.62
CA GLU A 192 7.89 22.07 -9.39
C GLU A 192 7.68 22.74 -8.03
N GLY A 193 8.72 22.82 -7.18
CA GLY A 193 8.71 23.52 -5.90
C GLY A 193 8.47 22.64 -4.66
N TRP A 194 8.32 21.32 -4.78
CA TRP A 194 8.14 20.45 -3.60
C TRP A 194 9.43 20.32 -2.80
N ASN A 195 9.37 20.56 -1.48
CA ASN A 195 10.54 20.50 -0.59
C ASN A 195 10.92 19.06 -0.20
N ILE A 196 11.32 18.26 -1.18
CA ILE A 196 11.79 16.89 -1.01
C ILE A 196 13.30 16.92 -0.80
N VAL A 197 13.75 16.61 0.41
CA VAL A 197 15.16 16.53 0.75
C VAL A 197 15.67 15.09 0.65
N SER A 198 16.95 14.93 0.36
CA SER A 198 17.66 13.65 0.37
C SER A 198 18.91 13.77 1.27
N PHE A 199 19.72 12.71 1.31
CA PHE A 199 21.01 12.72 2.00
C PHE A 199 21.94 13.88 1.62
N ASN A 200 21.85 14.37 0.38
CA ASN A 200 22.71 15.46 -0.08
C ASN A 200 22.43 16.77 0.67
N GLU A 201 21.17 17.00 1.03
CA GLU A 201 20.73 18.21 1.75
C GLU A 201 20.61 18.00 3.26
N ASP A 202 20.38 16.75 3.72
CA ASP A 202 20.16 16.41 5.11
C ASP A 202 20.97 15.14 5.47
N ARG A 203 22.14 15.34 6.11
CA ARG A 203 23.07 14.26 6.48
C ARG A 203 22.52 13.31 7.56
N SER A 204 21.35 13.60 8.15
CA SER A 204 20.65 12.66 9.04
C SER A 204 19.89 11.55 8.30
N LEU A 205 19.77 11.68 6.98
CA LEU A 205 19.23 10.66 6.09
C LEU A 205 20.32 9.70 5.61
N LYS A 206 19.94 8.51 5.17
CA LYS A 206 20.85 7.59 4.48
C LYS A 206 20.78 7.82 2.97
N PRO A 207 21.84 7.44 2.20
CA PRO A 207 21.75 7.38 0.75
C PRO A 207 20.52 6.57 0.29
N GLY A 208 19.67 7.18 -0.52
CA GLY A 208 18.41 6.58 -0.98
C GLY A 208 17.19 6.84 -0.08
N GLU A 209 17.33 7.59 1.02
CA GLU A 209 16.21 8.11 1.80
C GLU A 209 15.83 9.53 1.37
N TYR A 210 14.53 9.82 1.45
CA TYR A 210 13.92 11.08 1.10
C TYR A 210 12.90 11.50 2.16
N VAL A 211 12.72 12.81 2.36
CA VAL A 211 11.68 13.37 3.24
C VAL A 211 11.04 14.57 2.56
N LEU A 212 9.71 14.62 2.49
CA LEU A 212 8.98 15.85 2.20
C LEU A 212 8.85 16.68 3.48
N LYS A 213 9.44 17.87 3.52
CA LYS A 213 9.44 18.71 4.73
C LYS A 213 8.08 19.36 5.02
N SER A 214 7.27 19.64 4.00
CA SER A 214 5.95 20.27 4.14
C SER A 214 5.02 19.92 2.98
N ASP A 215 3.71 19.81 3.24
CA ASP A 215 2.69 19.66 2.19
C ASP A 215 2.34 20.99 1.50
N LYS A 216 3.38 21.73 1.10
CA LYS A 216 3.29 23.00 0.39
C LYS A 216 4.48 23.13 -0.54
N LYS A 217 4.24 23.65 -1.75
CA LYS A 217 5.29 24.06 -2.67
C LYS A 217 6.00 25.31 -2.11
N LYS A 218 7.31 25.41 -2.33
CA LYS A 218 8.03 26.67 -2.23
C LYS A 218 7.52 27.57 -3.36
N GLY A 219 7.13 28.80 -3.00
CA GLY A 219 6.75 29.83 -3.97
C GLY A 219 7.92 30.25 -4.83
#